data_AF-A0A6A3PFE3-F1
#
_entry.id   AF-A0A6A3PFE3-F1
#
_cell.length_a   1.000
_cell.length_b   1.000
_cell.length_c   1.000
_cell.angle_alpha   90.00
_cell.angle_beta   90.00
_cell.angle_gamma   90.00
#
_symmetry.space_group_name_H-M   'P 1'
#
loop_
_entity.id
_entity.type
_entity.pdbx_description
1 polymer ?
#
loop_
_entity_poly.entity_id
_entity_poly.type
_entity_poly.pdbx_seq_one_letter_code
_entity_poly.pdbx_strand_id
1 'polypeptide(L)'
;TAVPSLGNKAPVELFTGLPCPTPLREFYLPDAGELKEVPEIDKIDEFLADLRASIQEMHRAVKDRRLKQRLLNKKRERGENTNH
;
A
#
# COMPACT_ATOMS: atom_id res chain seq x y z
N THR A 1 -47.96 -7.79 10.12
CA THR A 1 -47.25 -8.99 9.61
C THR A 1 -45.77 -8.62 9.50
N ALA A 2 -44.86 -9.44 10.04
CA ALA A 2 -43.43 -9.15 9.96
C ALA A 2 -42.91 -9.57 8.57
N VAL A 3 -42.13 -8.71 7.93
CA VAL A 3 -41.50 -9.00 6.63
C VAL A 3 -40.32 -9.95 6.87
N PRO A 4 -40.22 -11.08 6.15
CA PRO A 4 -39.06 -11.96 6.24
C PRO A 4 -37.76 -11.21 5.93
N SER A 5 -36.69 -11.53 6.65
CA SER A 5 -35.36 -10.98 6.37
C SER A 5 -34.90 -11.35 4.96
N LEU A 6 -34.22 -10.43 4.29
CA LEU A 6 -33.62 -10.63 2.96
C LEU A 6 -32.29 -11.40 3.01
N GLY A 7 -31.85 -11.86 4.20
CA GLY A 7 -30.67 -12.71 4.33
C GLY A 7 -29.38 -12.06 3.85
N ASN A 8 -29.16 -10.78 4.19
CA ASN A 8 -28.02 -9.96 3.75
C ASN A 8 -27.89 -9.78 2.24
N LYS A 9 -28.94 -10.04 1.46
CA LYS A 9 -28.98 -9.76 0.03
C LYS A 9 -29.78 -8.49 -0.25
N ALA A 10 -29.34 -7.72 -1.24
CA ALA A 10 -30.07 -6.56 -1.69
C ALA A 10 -31.36 -6.99 -2.43
N PRO A 11 -32.45 -6.20 -2.35
CA PRO A 11 -33.66 -6.47 -3.12
C PRO A 11 -33.40 -6.69 -4.62
N VAL A 12 -32.47 -5.92 -5.20
CA VAL A 12 -32.09 -6.08 -6.61
C VAL A 12 -31.56 -7.48 -6.90
N GLU A 13 -30.75 -8.05 -6.00
CA GLU A 13 -30.20 -9.39 -6.16
C GLU A 13 -31.30 -10.46 -6.06
N LEU A 14 -32.29 -10.26 -5.18
CA LEU A 14 -33.38 -11.23 -4.97
C LEU A 14 -34.45 -11.18 -6.05
N PHE A 15 -34.85 -9.99 -6.49
CA PHE A 15 -35.97 -9.81 -7.41
C PHE A 15 -35.53 -9.79 -8.88
N THR A 16 -34.26 -9.49 -9.18
CA THR A 16 -33.77 -9.36 -10.55
C THR A 16 -32.61 -10.30 -10.89
N GLY A 17 -31.95 -10.89 -9.89
CA GLY A 17 -30.76 -11.73 -10.09
C GLY A 17 -29.51 -10.96 -10.53
N LEU A 18 -29.57 -9.63 -10.66
CA LEU A 18 -28.43 -8.78 -10.96
C LEU A 18 -27.59 -8.54 -9.69
N PRO A 19 -26.25 -8.43 -9.82
CA PRO A 19 -25.40 -8.09 -8.69
C PRO A 19 -25.76 -6.71 -8.12
N CYS A 20 -25.63 -6.54 -6.80
CA CYS A 20 -25.84 -5.25 -6.17
C CYS A 20 -24.80 -4.24 -6.69
N PRO A 21 -25.22 -3.11 -7.30
CA PRO A 21 -24.29 -2.10 -7.78
C PRO A 21 -23.52 -1.47 -6.61
N THR A 22 -22.24 -1.17 -6.80
CA THR A 22 -21.42 -0.48 -5.81
C THR A 22 -22.00 0.88 -5.48
N PRO A 23 -22.24 1.21 -4.19
CA PRO A 23 -22.87 2.46 -3.78
C PRO A 23 -22.12 3.73 -4.21
N LEU A 24 -20.80 3.64 -4.38
CA LEU A 24 -19.94 4.76 -4.74
C LEU A 24 -19.05 4.36 -5.92
N ARG A 25 -19.28 5.00 -7.07
CA ARG A 25 -18.54 4.76 -8.31
C ARG A 25 -17.60 5.92 -8.65
N GLU A 26 -18.05 7.13 -8.37
CA GLU A 26 -17.34 8.38 -8.61
C GLU A 26 -17.48 9.31 -7.41
N PHE A 27 -16.48 10.15 -7.18
CA PHE A 27 -16.51 11.18 -6.14
C PHE A 27 -15.82 12.45 -6.64
N TYR A 28 -16.31 13.61 -6.19
CA TYR A 28 -15.74 14.89 -6.59
C TYR A 28 -14.47 15.19 -5.80
N LEU A 29 -13.37 15.47 -6.52
CA LEU A 29 -12.10 15.88 -5.93
C LEU A 29 -11.95 17.39 -6.08
N PRO A 30 -12.09 18.19 -5.00
CA PRO A 30 -12.01 19.66 -5.09
C PRO A 30 -10.67 20.16 -5.65
N ASP A 31 -9.58 19.49 -5.28
CA ASP A 31 -8.23 19.87 -5.68
C ASP A 31 -7.98 19.67 -7.18
N ALA A 32 -8.66 18.69 -7.80
CA ALA A 32 -8.56 18.41 -9.22
C ALA A 32 -9.71 19.06 -10.04
N GLY A 33 -10.77 19.53 -9.38
CA GLY A 33 -11.94 20.12 -10.02
C GLY A 33 -12.77 19.14 -10.84
N GLU A 34 -12.59 17.83 -10.64
CA GLU A 34 -13.20 16.77 -11.46
C GLU A 34 -13.80 15.64 -10.61
N LEU A 35 -14.75 14.92 -11.21
CA LEU A 35 -15.23 13.65 -10.68
C LEU A 35 -14.20 12.57 -10.99
N LYS A 36 -13.77 11.86 -9.95
CA LYS A 36 -12.79 10.79 -10.05
C LYS A 36 -13.46 9.45 -9.77
N GLU A 37 -13.18 8.47 -10.61
CA GLU A 37 -13.62 7.09 -10.37
C GLU A 37 -12.93 6.51 -9.14
N VAL A 38 -13.67 5.70 -8.38
CA VAL A 38 -13.11 4.91 -7.28
C VAL A 38 -12.16 3.87 -7.88
N PRO A 39 -10.85 3.89 -7.53
CA PRO A 39 -9.92 2.89 -8.02
C PRO A 39 -10.37 1.47 -7.64
N GLU A 40 -10.23 0.53 -8.57
CA GLU A 40 -10.39 -0.89 -8.26
C GLU A 40 -9.40 -1.31 -7.17
N ILE A 41 -9.84 -2.19 -6.27
CA ILE A 41 -9.08 -2.62 -5.08
C ILE A 41 -7.69 -3.16 -5.48
N ASP A 42 -7.60 -3.87 -6.60
CA ASP A 42 -6.36 -4.45 -7.11
C ASP A 42 -5.28 -3.39 -7.39
N LYS A 43 -5.68 -2.19 -7.84
CA LYS A 43 -4.76 -1.06 -8.10
C LYS A 43 -4.21 -0.47 -6.80
N ILE A 44 -4.95 -0.61 -5.69
CA ILE A 44 -4.51 -0.17 -4.37
C ILE A 44 -3.47 -1.15 -3.81
N ASP A 45 -3.69 -2.45 -3.99
CA ASP A 45 -2.75 -3.47 -3.54
C ASP A 45 -1.41 -3.40 -4.27
N GLU A 46 -1.42 -3.17 -5.60
CA GLU A 46 -0.21 -2.94 -6.39
C GLU A 46 0.54 -1.70 -5.89
N PHE A 47 -0.18 -0.57 -5.73
CA PHE A 47 0.42 0.66 -5.20
C PHE A 47 1.02 0.47 -3.80
N LEU A 48 0.37 -0.29 -2.92
CA LEU A 48 0.88 -0.61 -1.59
C LEU A 48 2.10 -1.53 -1.64
N ALA A 49 2.15 -2.47 -2.60
CA ALA A 49 3.30 -3.34 -2.81
C ALA A 49 4.53 -2.52 -3.24
N ASP A 50 4.36 -1.61 -4.19
CA ASP A 50 5.42 -0.71 -4.66
C ASP A 50 5.92 0.21 -3.56
N LEU A 51 5.00 0.80 -2.79
CA LEU A 51 5.36 1.66 -1.66
C LEU A 51 6.17 0.89 -0.61
N ARG A 52 5.76 -0.35 -0.30
CA ARG A 52 6.50 -1.22 0.64
C ARG A 52 7.90 -1.55 0.10
N ALA A 53 8.01 -1.88 -1.18
CA ALA A 53 9.29 -2.18 -1.82
C ALA A 53 10.26 -0.98 -1.75
N SER A 54 9.78 0.21 -2.12
CA SER A 54 10.56 1.46 -2.06
C SER A 54 11.10 1.76 -0.65
N ILE A 55 10.25 1.64 0.37
CA ILE A 55 10.67 1.85 1.77
C ILE A 55 11.69 0.79 2.20
N GLN A 56 11.52 -0.47 1.79
CA GLN A 56 12.46 -1.54 2.12
C GLN A 56 13.84 -1.31 1.47
N GLU A 57 13.88 -0.88 0.22
CA GLU A 57 15.14 -0.54 -0.47
C GLU A 57 15.88 0.60 0.23
N MET A 58 15.15 1.68 0.58
CA MET A 58 15.72 2.78 1.34
C MET A 58 16.35 2.29 2.66
N HIS A 59 15.62 1.46 3.42
CA HIS A 59 16.13 0.90 4.67
C HIS A 59 17.35 0.00 4.45
N ARG A 60 17.38 -0.80 3.39
CA ARG A 60 18.52 -1.65 3.06
C ARG A 60 19.76 -0.81 2.79
N ALA A 61 19.65 0.23 1.96
CA ALA A 61 20.76 1.13 1.66
C ALA A 61 21.34 1.79 2.92
N VAL A 62 20.48 2.22 3.85
CA VAL A 62 20.90 2.80 5.14
C VAL A 62 21.64 1.77 6.00
N LYS A 63 21.12 0.53 6.10
CA LYS A 63 21.76 -0.55 6.86
C LYS A 63 23.14 -0.88 6.29
N ASP A 64 23.27 -0.98 4.98
CA ASP A 64 24.53 -1.30 4.31
C ASP A 64 25.58 -0.20 4.55
N ARG A 65 25.18 1.07 4.45
CA ARG A 65 26.07 2.20 4.78
C ARG A 65 26.53 2.15 6.23
N ARG A 66 25.62 1.92 7.17
CA ARG A 66 25.95 1.79 8.60
C ARG A 66 26.90 0.62 8.86
N LEU A 67 26.69 -0.52 8.20
CA LEU A 67 27.56 -1.69 8.33
C LEU A 67 28.97 -1.40 7.80
N LYS A 68 29.08 -0.83 6.60
CA LYS A 68 30.38 -0.43 6.03
C LYS A 68 31.13 0.51 6.97
N GLN A 69 30.45 1.52 7.50
CA GLN A 69 31.06 2.46 8.44
C GLN A 69 31.55 1.78 9.73
N ARG A 70 30.76 0.86 10.30
CA ARG A 70 31.18 0.07 11.48
C ARG A 70 32.43 -0.75 11.21
N LEU A 71 32.50 -1.41 10.05
CA LEU A 71 33.66 -2.21 9.66
C LEU A 71 34.91 -1.34 9.49
N LEU A 72 34.79 -0.18 8.85
CA LEU A 72 35.88 0.77 8.69
C LEU A 72 36.38 1.30 10.04
N ASN A 73 35.48 1.66 10.95
CA ASN A 73 35.86 2.11 12.29
C ASN A 73 36.62 1.03 13.05
N LYS A 74 36.12 -0.22 13.04
CA LYS A 74 36.80 -1.36 13.67
C LYS A 74 38.20 -1.61 13.11
N LYS A 75 38.39 -1.46 11.78
CA LYS A 75 39.70 -1.57 11.15
C LYS A 75 40.67 -0.47 11.61
N ARG A 76 40.18 0.76 11.77
CA ARG A 76 40.98 1.89 12.30
C ARG A 76 41.38 1.67 13.75
N GLU A 77 40.46 1.19 14.59
CA GLU A 77 40.74 0.85 16.01
C GLU A 77 41.81 -0.24 16.16
N ARG A 78 41.88 -1.20 15.22
CA ARG A 78 42.91 -2.25 15.21
C ARG A 78 44.30 -1.79 14.76
N GLY A 79 44.48 -0.53 14.35
CA GLY A 79 45.79 -0.02 13.92
C GLY A 79 46.29 -0.60 12.58
N GLU A 80 45.44 -1.27 11.80
CA GLU A 80 45.81 -1.91 10.52
C GLU A 80 46.20 -0.91 9.40
N ASN A 81 46.29 0.39 9.71
CA ASN A 81 46.69 1.46 8.79
C ASN A 81 48.04 2.12 9.15
N THR A 82 48.82 1.58 10.09
CA THR A 82 50.21 2.01 10.32
C THR A 82 51.18 1.00 9.72
N ASN A 83 51.56 1.20 8.47
CA ASN A 83 52.82 0.70 7.88
C ASN A 83 53.05 1.43 6.55
N HIS A 84 53.65 2.61 6.63
CA HIS A 84 54.54 3.13 5.59
C HIS A 84 55.75 3.77 6.25
#